data_AF-A0A8S8XB66-F1
#
_entry.id   AF-A0A8S8XB66-F1
#
_cell.length_a   1.000
_cell.length_b   1.000
_cell.length_c   1.000
_cell.angle_alpha   90.00
_cell.angle_beta   90.00
_cell.angle_gamma   90.00
#
_symmetry.space_group_name_H-M   'P 1'
#
loop_
_entity.id
_entity.type
_entity.pdbx_description
1 polymer ?
#
loop_
_entity_poly.entity_id
_entity_poly.type
_entity_poly.pdbx_seq_one_letter_code
_entity_poly.pdbx_strand_id
1 'polypeptide(L)'
;MKTPADFSIGDEFVAPGLANGQFTRWRVTDVGTRTIVAIRVDEVTVDRDDGSQATYEGDAAEPFLQGPPYDVLEHVFDEDDLEDDDLVIVTDDD
;
A
#
# COMPACT_ATOMS: atom_id res chain seq x y z
N MET A 1 -15.53 -5.11 10.33
CA MET A 1 -14.56 -6.10 9.86
C MET A 1 -14.59 -6.12 8.35
N LYS A 2 -13.46 -5.78 7.72
CA LYS A 2 -13.30 -5.87 6.27
C LYS A 2 -12.67 -7.21 5.94
N THR A 3 -12.93 -7.68 4.73
CA THR A 3 -12.37 -8.91 4.16
C THR A 3 -11.68 -8.57 2.85
N PRO A 4 -10.79 -9.43 2.33
CA PRO A 4 -10.19 -9.21 1.01
C PRO A 4 -11.22 -9.00 -0.10
N ALA A 5 -12.39 -9.62 0.00
CA ALA A 5 -13.47 -9.49 -0.98
C ALA A 5 -14.12 -8.10 -1.01
N ASP A 6 -13.85 -7.24 0.00
CA ASP A 6 -14.32 -5.86 0.04
C ASP A 6 -13.42 -4.89 -0.76
N PHE A 7 -12.34 -5.39 -1.36
CA PHE A 7 -11.36 -4.59 -2.12
C PHE A 7 -11.35 -4.96 -3.61
N SER A 8 -10.97 -3.98 -4.42
CA SER A 8 -10.67 -4.10 -5.85
C SER A 8 -9.25 -3.63 -6.12
N ILE A 9 -8.63 -4.15 -7.19
CA ILE A 9 -7.34 -3.64 -7.66
C ILE A 9 -7.48 -2.16 -8.00
N GLY A 10 -6.56 -1.35 -7.46
CA GLY A 10 -6.58 0.11 -7.56
C GLY A 10 -7.22 0.82 -6.37
N ASP A 11 -7.95 0.11 -5.50
CA ASP A 11 -8.49 0.71 -4.28
C ASP A 11 -7.36 1.20 -3.38
N GLU A 12 -7.60 2.32 -2.71
CA GLU A 12 -6.68 2.87 -1.74
C GLU A 12 -7.28 2.76 -0.33
N PHE A 13 -6.44 2.39 0.63
CA PHE A 13 -6.85 2.26 2.03
C PHE A 13 -5.72 2.71 2.96
N VAL A 14 -6.09 2.95 4.21
CA VAL A 14 -5.18 3.31 5.29
C VAL A 14 -5.10 2.14 6.26
N ALA A 15 -3.88 1.70 6.57
CA ALA A 15 -3.59 0.64 7.53
C ALA A 15 -2.26 0.94 8.24
N PRO A 16 -1.95 0.28 9.38
CA PRO A 16 -0.65 0.40 10.00
C PRO A 16 0.50 0.12 9.01
N GLY A 17 1.46 1.04 8.97
CA GLY A 17 2.65 0.95 8.16
C GLY A 17 3.70 0.01 8.76
N LEU A 18 4.70 -0.34 7.95
CA LEU A 18 5.78 -1.27 8.32
C LEU A 18 6.68 -0.74 9.45
N ALA A 19 6.65 0.55 9.74
CA ALA A 19 7.48 1.19 10.75
C ALA A 19 6.64 1.95 11.78
N ASN A 20 6.91 1.69 13.06
CA ASN A 20 6.46 2.46 14.23
C ASN A 20 4.94 2.61 14.42
N GLY A 21 4.11 1.76 13.78
CA GLY A 21 2.65 1.80 13.92
C GLY A 21 2.02 3.07 13.34
N GLN A 22 2.73 3.79 12.46
CA GLN A 22 2.18 4.95 11.76
C GLN A 22 1.21 4.47 10.69
N PHE A 23 0.06 5.12 10.56
CA PHE A 23 -0.87 4.85 9.46
C PHE A 23 -0.27 5.26 8.11
N THR A 24 -0.40 4.36 7.16
CA THR A 24 0.17 4.47 5.83
C THR A 24 -0.92 4.27 4.78
N ARG A 25 -0.82 5.01 3.67
CA ARG A 25 -1.71 4.82 2.53
C ARG A 25 -1.17 3.73 1.61
N TRP A 26 -2.04 2.78 1.30
CA TRP A 26 -1.77 1.62 0.46
C TRP A 26 -2.68 1.61 -0.75
N ARG A 27 -2.20 1.11 -1.87
CA ARG A 27 -2.98 0.85 -3.10
C ARG A 27 -2.94 -0.62 -3.45
N VAL A 28 -4.11 -1.23 -3.61
CA VAL A 28 -4.26 -2.65 -3.91
C VAL A 28 -3.75 -2.96 -5.31
N THR A 29 -2.87 -3.96 -5.43
CA THR A 29 -2.32 -4.47 -6.69
C THR A 29 -2.84 -5.87 -7.03
N ASP A 30 -3.25 -6.67 -6.03
CA ASP A 30 -3.89 -7.98 -6.22
C ASP A 30 -4.86 -8.32 -5.08
N VAL A 31 -5.87 -9.15 -5.36
CA VAL A 31 -6.87 -9.59 -4.37
C VAL A 31 -7.00 -11.11 -4.42
N GLY A 32 -6.62 -11.75 -3.32
CA GLY A 32 -6.78 -13.18 -3.08
C GLY A 32 -8.02 -13.50 -2.26
N THR A 33 -8.22 -14.79 -1.96
CA THR A 33 -9.37 -15.24 -1.16
C THR A 33 -9.26 -14.86 0.32
N ARG A 34 -8.03 -14.77 0.85
CA ARG A 34 -7.72 -14.50 2.27
C ARG A 34 -6.66 -13.40 2.43
N THR A 35 -6.27 -12.75 1.33
CA THR A 35 -5.19 -11.76 1.33
C THR A 35 -5.47 -10.67 0.32
N ILE A 36 -4.95 -9.48 0.54
CA ILE A 36 -4.74 -8.47 -0.50
C ILE A 36 -3.24 -8.17 -0.61
N VAL A 37 -2.80 -7.84 -1.82
CA VAL A 37 -1.45 -7.34 -2.08
C VAL A 37 -1.56 -5.86 -2.38
N ALA A 38 -0.70 -5.04 -1.78
CA ALA A 38 -0.74 -3.60 -1.97
C ALA A 38 0.65 -2.96 -1.92
N ILE A 39 0.77 -1.80 -2.56
CA ILE A 39 1.97 -0.96 -2.53
C ILE A 39 1.72 0.28 -1.67
N ARG A 40 2.76 0.74 -0.97
CA ARG A 40 2.72 2.01 -0.23
C ARG A 40 2.74 3.18 -1.22
N VAL A 41 1.85 4.15 -1.06
CA VAL A 41 1.69 5.27 -2.01
C VAL A 41 1.95 6.66 -1.41
N ASP A 42 1.99 6.79 -0.09
CA ASP A 42 2.33 8.06 0.57
C ASP A 42 3.83 8.37 0.53
N GLU A 43 4.67 7.33 0.56
CA GLU A 43 6.12 7.41 0.55
C GLU A 43 6.73 6.17 -0.13
N VAL A 44 7.69 6.41 -1.00
CA VAL A 44 8.44 5.40 -1.72
C VAL A 44 9.91 5.51 -1.36
N THR A 45 10.48 4.41 -0.86
CA THR A 45 11.92 4.28 -0.64
C THR A 45 12.53 3.32 -1.65
N VAL A 46 13.53 3.78 -2.41
CA VAL A 46 14.26 2.97 -3.39
C VAL A 46 15.75 2.93 -3.08
N ASP A 47 16.36 1.77 -3.34
CA ASP A 47 17.80 1.60 -3.27
C ASP A 47 18.45 2.11 -4.57
N ARG A 48 19.53 2.89 -4.43
CA ARG A 48 20.36 3.34 -5.55
C ARG A 48 21.53 2.39 -5.78
N ASP A 49 22.10 2.44 -6.99
CA ASP A 49 23.27 1.64 -7.37
C ASP A 49 24.50 1.86 -6.46
N ASP A 50 24.59 3.01 -5.79
CA ASP A 50 25.66 3.33 -4.85
C ASP A 50 25.41 2.78 -3.42
N GLY A 51 24.32 2.05 -3.22
CA GLY A 51 23.89 1.50 -1.93
C GLY A 51 23.24 2.52 -1.00
N SER A 52 23.01 3.76 -1.44
CA SER A 52 22.23 4.74 -0.70
C SER A 52 20.73 4.56 -0.94
N GLN A 53 19.91 5.02 0.01
CA GLN A 53 18.45 5.02 -0.14
C GLN A 53 17.94 6.42 -0.49
N ALA A 54 16.87 6.43 -1.26
CA ALA A 54 16.15 7.61 -1.69
C ALA A 54 14.70 7.51 -1.25
N THR A 55 14.19 8.52 -0.58
CA THR A 55 12.77 8.58 -0.21
C THR A 55 12.07 9.68 -1.00
N TYR A 56 10.94 9.34 -1.60
CA TYR A 56 10.07 10.21 -2.38
C TYR A 56 8.67 10.19 -1.76
N GLU A 57 8.03 11.35 -1.65
CA GLU A 57 6.70 11.51 -1.05
C GLU A 57 5.79 12.28 -2.01
N GLY A 58 4.47 12.07 -1.88
CA GLY A 58 3.46 12.75 -2.70
C GLY A 58 3.68 12.56 -4.20
N ASP A 59 3.52 13.64 -4.98
CA ASP A 59 3.63 13.58 -6.46
C ASP A 59 5.01 13.07 -6.95
N ALA A 60 6.06 13.23 -6.13
CA ALA A 60 7.41 12.76 -6.48
C ALA A 60 7.55 11.24 -6.45
N ALA A 61 6.63 10.54 -5.77
CA ALA A 61 6.58 9.09 -5.71
C ALA A 61 5.89 8.46 -6.94
N GLU A 62 5.00 9.20 -7.63
CA GLU A 62 4.19 8.69 -8.73
C GLU A 62 4.95 7.91 -9.82
N PRO A 63 6.17 8.30 -10.24
CA PRO A 63 6.91 7.56 -11.26
C PRO A 63 7.21 6.10 -10.87
N PHE A 64 7.38 5.83 -9.57
CA PHE A 64 7.69 4.50 -9.02
C PHE A 64 6.44 3.62 -8.82
N LEU A 65 5.27 4.25 -8.87
CA LEU A 65 3.97 3.61 -8.69
C LEU A 65 3.34 3.20 -10.02
N GLN A 66 4.09 3.28 -11.13
CA GLN A 66 3.67 2.84 -12.46
C GLN A 66 4.07 1.37 -12.65
N GLY A 67 3.12 0.48 -12.96
CA GLY A 67 3.38 -0.96 -13.07
C GLY A 67 2.20 -1.74 -13.65
N PRO A 68 2.33 -3.07 -13.83
CA PRO A 68 3.43 -3.94 -13.34
C PRO A 68 4.64 -4.14 -14.30
N PRO A 69 5.85 -4.46 -13.76
CA PRO A 69 6.20 -4.50 -12.34
C PRO A 69 6.35 -3.07 -11.76
N TYR A 70 5.95 -2.89 -10.50
CA TYR A 70 6.16 -1.63 -9.78
C TYR A 70 7.62 -1.53 -9.30
N ASP A 71 8.14 -0.31 -9.15
CA ASP A 71 9.50 -0.06 -8.63
C ASP A 71 9.56 -0.08 -7.09
N VAL A 72 8.48 -0.54 -6.44
CA VAL A 72 8.32 -0.56 -4.98
C VAL A 72 7.93 -1.92 -4.48
N LEU A 73 8.21 -2.19 -3.20
CA LEU A 73 7.85 -3.44 -2.57
C LEU A 73 6.33 -3.55 -2.38
N GLU A 74 5.81 -4.70 -2.80
CA GLU A 74 4.46 -5.11 -2.46
C GLU A 74 4.42 -5.67 -1.03
N HIS A 75 3.35 -5.35 -0.31
CA HIS A 75 3.03 -5.91 0.99
C HIS A 75 1.78 -6.78 0.89
N VAL A 76 1.80 -7.91 1.59
CA VAL A 76 0.67 -8.82 1.67
C VAL A 76 -0.02 -8.60 3.01
N PHE A 77 -1.28 -8.21 2.96
CA PHE A 77 -2.18 -8.17 4.11
C PHE A 77 -3.02 -9.44 4.08
N ASP A 78 -3.02 -10.22 5.15
CA ASP A 78 -3.95 -11.34 5.30
C ASP A 78 -5.27 -10.90 5.94
N GLU A 79 -6.22 -11.82 6.12
CA GLU A 79 -7.51 -11.44 6.68
C GLU A 79 -7.38 -10.89 8.10
N ASP A 80 -6.46 -11.42 8.92
CA ASP A 80 -6.26 -10.98 10.30
C ASP A 80 -5.76 -9.52 10.33
N ASP A 81 -4.93 -9.11 9.35
CA ASP A 81 -4.52 -7.70 9.19
C ASP A 81 -5.69 -6.77 8.82
N LEU A 82 -6.73 -7.29 8.14
CA LEU A 82 -7.92 -6.53 7.71
C LEU A 82 -9.05 -6.53 8.75
N GLU A 83 -8.93 -7.40 9.76
CA GLU A 83 -9.87 -7.51 10.87
C GLU A 83 -9.77 -6.35 11.87
N ASP A 84 -8.69 -5.56 11.80
CA ASP A 84 -8.43 -4.42 12.67
C ASP A 84 -9.39 -3.24 12.41
N ASP A 85 -9.92 -2.65 13.51
CA ASP A 85 -10.87 -1.51 13.46
C ASP A 85 -10.25 -0.21 12.91
N ASP A 86 -8.94 -0.20 12.76
CA ASP A 86 -8.15 0.92 12.30
C ASP A 86 -8.01 1.01 10.76
N LEU A 87 -8.58 0.05 10.01
CA LEU A 87 -8.56 0.06 8.55
C LEU A 87 -9.65 0.98 7.96
N VAL A 88 -9.23 1.96 7.16
CA VAL A 88 -10.13 2.91 6.50
C VAL A 88 -9.92 2.85 4.98
N ILE A 89 -10.94 2.46 4.22
CA ILE A 89 -10.91 2.58 2.75
C ILE A 89 -11.06 4.05 2.39
N VAL A 90 -10.15 4.56 1.56
CA VAL A 90 -10.20 5.93 1.06
C VAL A 90 -11.19 5.97 -0.09
N THR A 91 -12.37 6.53 0.16
CA THR A 91 -13.37 6.79 -0.88
C THR A 91 -13.18 8.20 -1.41
N ASP A 92 -13.19 8.33 -2.74
CA ASP A 92 -13.29 9.62 -3.45
C ASP A 92 -14.74 10.14 -3.28
N ASP A 93 -15.09 10.60 -2.08
CA ASP A 93 -16.35 11.33 -1.83
C ASP A 93 -15.98 12.79 -1.58
N ASP A 94 -15.96 13.57 -2.67
CA ASP A 94 -15.97 15.04 -2.70
C ASP A 94 -17.41 15.56 -2.90
#